data_AF-A0A1Y2LVI1-F1
#
_entry.id   AF-A0A1Y2LVI1-F1
#
_cell.length_a   1.000
_cell.length_b   1.000
_cell.length_c   1.000
_cell.angle_alpha   90.00
_cell.angle_beta   90.00
_cell.angle_gamma   90.00
#
_symmetry.space_group_name_H-M   'P 1'
#
loop_
_entity.id
_entity.type
_entity.pdbx_description
1 polymer ?
#
loop_
_entity_poly.entity_id
_entity_poly.type
_entity_poly.pdbx_seq_one_letter_code
_entity_poly.pdbx_strand_id
1 'polypeptide(L)'
;MYSSRRSSLLGGGLNYTILLTLSALLFLHHLQRTSTLFSTILRDAASPQLPPIPKVIWHKLDAQGLTPAILERTSTCLSANPDHDMQFLSDDDAADFVRTAFAHRPDVLATYFGLALPAVRLDLLRYMLLYDQGGLWLGAGVSCSQVPIDEWIPSQYASSTTLMLGRESDAGRAPSTPRRFATWGIMAKPGSPHMLAVVEDVVAAVQQTMQFYGLDAVENVTAAMTGDAAAFSGPGRLTRAVVRSLEETMGREVDGDEVSTVLMPKLVGHVLVMPRCSFATSVGLSGDDEEPGMPTLATLHL
;
A
#
# COMPACT_ATOMS: atom_id res chain seq x y z
N MET A 1 86.68 6.09 13.62
CA MET A 1 86.22 7.41 14.12
C MET A 1 85.36 8.02 13.01
N TYR A 2 84.09 8.30 13.33
CA TYR A 2 83.08 9.08 12.59
C TYR A 2 82.62 8.66 11.18
N SER A 3 81.48 7.95 11.17
CA SER A 3 80.45 7.96 10.12
C SER A 3 79.58 9.22 10.29
N SER A 4 79.31 9.95 9.20
CA SER A 4 78.38 11.10 9.20
C SER A 4 77.17 10.81 8.29
N ARG A 5 75.99 10.96 8.90
CA ARG A 5 74.65 10.64 8.39
C ARG A 5 74.20 11.65 7.32
N ARG A 6 73.62 11.15 6.23
CA ARG A 6 72.68 11.92 5.40
C ARG A 6 71.29 11.83 6.03
N SER A 7 70.69 12.96 6.35
CA SER A 7 69.31 13.11 6.82
C SER A 7 68.33 12.98 5.65
N SER A 8 67.32 12.13 5.82
CA SER A 8 66.20 11.93 4.92
C SER A 8 65.09 12.95 5.21
N LEU A 9 64.84 13.86 4.26
CA LEU A 9 63.70 14.78 4.24
C LEU A 9 62.59 14.20 3.34
N LEU A 10 61.86 13.20 3.85
CA LEU A 10 60.68 12.63 3.17
C LEU A 10 59.67 12.21 4.25
N GLY A 11 58.87 13.16 4.75
CA GLY A 11 57.87 12.87 5.79
C GLY A 11 56.72 13.86 5.95
N GLY A 12 56.74 15.03 5.28
CA GLY A 12 55.70 16.07 5.47
C GLY A 12 54.58 16.09 4.43
N GLY A 13 54.83 15.65 3.20
CA GLY A 13 53.89 15.86 2.08
C GLY A 13 52.71 14.86 2.02
N LEU A 14 52.92 13.63 2.47
CA LEU A 14 51.92 12.55 2.36
C LEU A 14 50.72 12.76 3.30
N ASN A 15 50.94 13.36 4.47
CA ASN A 15 49.88 13.63 5.43
C ASN A 15 48.95 14.78 5.00
N TYR A 16 49.49 15.74 4.24
CA TYR A 16 48.74 16.92 3.80
C TYR A 16 47.79 16.59 2.64
N THR A 17 48.24 15.73 1.71
CA THR A 17 47.39 15.27 0.60
C THR A 17 46.23 14.40 1.08
N ILE A 18 46.46 13.53 2.08
CA ILE A 18 45.40 12.71 2.70
C ILE A 18 44.38 13.57 3.44
N LEU A 19 44.81 14.63 4.16
CA LEU A 19 43.88 15.54 4.81
C LEU A 19 43.00 16.31 3.81
N LEU A 20 43.58 16.76 2.69
CA LEU A 20 42.86 17.48 1.65
C LEU A 20 41.84 16.60 0.94
N THR A 21 42.17 15.33 0.66
CA THR A 21 41.23 14.38 0.04
C THR A 21 40.08 14.02 0.97
N LEU A 22 40.35 13.78 2.25
CA LEU A 22 39.30 13.54 3.25
C LEU A 22 38.38 14.75 3.43
N SER A 23 38.94 15.97 3.47
CA SER A 23 38.16 17.20 3.55
C SER A 23 37.29 17.40 2.30
N ALA A 24 37.82 17.14 1.10
CA ALA A 24 37.05 17.21 -0.14
C ALA A 24 35.93 16.17 -0.20
N LEU A 25 36.17 14.94 0.26
CA LEU A 25 35.15 13.89 0.34
C LEU A 25 34.05 14.22 1.34
N LEU A 26 34.41 14.75 2.52
CA LEU A 26 33.44 15.21 3.52
C LEU A 26 32.62 16.39 3.01
N PHE A 27 33.25 17.33 2.29
CA PHE A 27 32.57 18.45 1.67
C PHE A 27 31.63 18.00 0.54
N LEU A 28 32.05 17.08 -0.33
CA LEU A 28 31.20 16.47 -1.36
C LEU A 28 30.04 15.68 -0.75
N HIS A 29 30.29 14.91 0.31
CA HIS A 29 29.24 14.19 1.03
C HIS A 29 28.27 15.15 1.70
N HIS A 30 28.76 16.26 2.29
CA HIS A 30 27.91 17.30 2.86
C HIS A 30 27.10 18.02 1.78
N LEU A 31 27.69 18.31 0.62
CA LEU A 31 26.99 18.88 -0.53
C LEU A 31 25.91 17.94 -1.08
N GLN A 32 26.22 16.64 -1.21
CA GLN A 32 25.27 15.61 -1.60
C GLN A 32 24.13 15.50 -0.58
N ARG A 33 24.44 15.50 0.73
CA ARG A 33 23.45 15.45 1.82
C ARG A 33 22.59 16.72 1.90
N THR A 34 23.18 17.90 1.66
CA THR A 34 22.39 19.14 1.58
C THR A 34 21.55 19.20 0.32
N SER A 35 22.02 18.62 -0.79
CA SER A 35 21.25 18.56 -2.04
C SER A 35 20.04 17.64 -1.92
N THR A 36 20.18 16.50 -1.23
CA THR A 36 19.04 15.62 -0.93
C THR A 36 18.07 16.29 0.03
N LEU A 37 18.55 16.88 1.13
CA LEU A 37 17.70 17.62 2.08
C LEU A 37 16.96 18.79 1.42
N PHE A 38 17.65 19.58 0.58
CA PHE A 38 17.03 20.71 -0.13
C PHE A 38 16.07 20.23 -1.22
N SER A 39 16.36 19.12 -1.90
CA SER A 39 15.42 18.50 -2.85
C SER A 39 14.16 17.97 -2.17
N THR A 40 14.28 17.43 -0.96
CA THR A 40 13.14 16.99 -0.15
C THR A 40 12.31 18.19 0.33
N ILE A 41 12.95 19.24 0.83
CA ILE A 41 12.27 20.47 1.29
C ILE A 41 11.57 21.18 0.13
N LEU A 42 12.21 21.28 -1.04
CA LEU A 42 11.58 21.86 -2.23
C LEU A 42 10.48 20.97 -2.82
N ARG A 43 10.57 19.64 -2.71
CA ARG A 43 9.47 18.72 -3.03
C ARG A 43 8.29 18.90 -2.08
N ASP A 44 8.53 19.09 -0.79
CA ASP A 44 7.48 19.34 0.20
C ASP A 44 6.81 20.70 -0.01
N ALA A 45 7.60 21.73 -0.34
CA ALA A 45 7.10 23.09 -0.58
C ALA A 45 6.36 23.25 -1.93
N ALA A 46 6.56 22.33 -2.88
CA ALA A 46 5.96 22.35 -4.21
C ALA A 46 5.22 21.05 -4.55
N SER A 47 4.75 20.30 -3.54
CA SER A 47 3.91 19.14 -3.79
C SER A 47 2.55 19.67 -4.26
N PRO A 48 2.12 19.42 -5.51
CA PRO A 48 0.74 19.70 -5.89
C PRO A 48 -0.13 18.95 -4.88
N GLN A 49 -1.00 19.66 -4.17
CA GLN A 49 -1.89 19.01 -3.20
C GLN A 49 -2.60 17.88 -3.94
N LEU A 50 -2.26 16.63 -3.57
CA LEU A 50 -2.89 15.47 -4.20
C LEU A 50 -4.40 15.66 -4.08
N PRO A 51 -5.14 15.46 -5.19
CA PRO A 51 -6.58 15.70 -5.19
C PRO A 51 -7.24 14.95 -4.03
N PRO A 52 -8.35 15.47 -3.49
CA PRO A 52 -9.07 14.79 -2.42
C PRO A 52 -9.43 13.37 -2.87
N ILE A 53 -9.66 12.48 -1.90
CA ILE A 53 -10.14 11.14 -2.20
C ILE A 53 -11.46 11.28 -2.96
N PRO A 54 -11.57 10.74 -4.20
CA PRO A 54 -12.80 10.84 -4.97
C PRO A 54 -13.98 10.16 -4.27
N LYS A 55 -15.16 10.77 -4.34
CA LYS A 55 -16.41 10.23 -3.76
C LYS A 55 -17.01 9.12 -4.63
N VAL A 56 -16.22 8.10 -4.89
CA VAL A 56 -16.61 6.92 -5.67
C VAL A 56 -16.39 5.65 -4.85
N ILE A 57 -17.39 4.78 -4.87
CA ILE A 57 -17.37 3.47 -4.21
C ILE A 57 -17.33 2.40 -5.29
N TRP A 58 -16.24 1.65 -5.35
CA TRP A 58 -16.01 0.59 -6.31
C TRP A 58 -16.38 -0.78 -5.74
N HIS A 59 -17.15 -1.53 -6.53
CA HIS A 59 -17.46 -2.94 -6.30
C HIS A 59 -17.13 -3.75 -7.56
N LYS A 60 -16.55 -4.93 -7.39
CA LYS A 60 -16.47 -5.93 -8.47
C LYS A 60 -17.64 -6.89 -8.38
N LEU A 61 -18.35 -7.06 -9.48
CA LEU A 61 -19.38 -8.10 -9.63
C LEU A 61 -18.73 -9.43 -10.01
N ASP A 62 -19.29 -10.52 -9.51
CA ASP A 62 -18.99 -11.87 -10.00
C ASP A 62 -19.80 -12.17 -11.28
N ALA A 63 -19.72 -13.41 -11.76
CA ALA A 63 -20.44 -13.85 -12.95
C ALA A 63 -21.96 -13.80 -12.79
N GLN A 64 -22.47 -13.74 -11.56
CA GLN A 64 -23.90 -13.63 -11.24
C GLN A 64 -24.39 -12.18 -11.38
N GLY A 65 -23.47 -11.22 -11.50
CA GLY A 65 -23.79 -9.82 -11.70
C GLY A 65 -24.40 -9.18 -10.45
N LEU A 66 -25.23 -8.16 -10.68
CA LEU A 66 -25.85 -7.40 -9.59
C LEU A 66 -27.06 -8.15 -9.03
N THR A 67 -26.85 -8.89 -7.95
CA THR A 67 -27.91 -9.66 -7.27
C THR A 67 -28.66 -8.82 -6.22
N PRO A 68 -29.89 -9.19 -5.83
CA PRO A 68 -30.60 -8.53 -4.73
C PRO A 68 -29.82 -8.50 -3.41
N ALA A 69 -29.05 -9.56 -3.11
CA ALA A 69 -28.23 -9.63 -1.90
C ALA A 69 -27.06 -8.64 -1.93
N ILE A 70 -26.41 -8.48 -3.09
CA ILE A 70 -25.37 -7.46 -3.27
C ILE A 70 -25.99 -6.07 -3.11
N LEU A 71 -27.11 -5.80 -3.79
CA LEU A 71 -27.83 -4.52 -3.68
C LEU A 71 -28.23 -4.19 -2.24
N GLU A 72 -28.79 -5.16 -1.51
CA GLU A 72 -29.17 -4.98 -0.11
C GLU A 72 -27.96 -4.56 0.72
N ARG A 73 -26.82 -5.26 0.59
CA ARG A 73 -25.60 -4.95 1.34
C ARG A 73 -24.99 -3.63 0.94
N THR A 74 -24.79 -3.38 -0.36
CA THR A 74 -24.11 -2.16 -0.82
C THR A 74 -24.96 -0.92 -0.65
N SER A 75 -26.30 -1.02 -0.74
CA SER A 75 -27.22 0.12 -0.54
C SER A 75 -27.10 0.75 0.85
N THR A 76 -26.67 -0.02 1.86
CA THR A 76 -26.39 0.52 3.20
C THR A 76 -25.37 1.66 3.15
N CYS A 77 -24.38 1.56 2.26
CA CYS A 77 -23.38 2.60 2.05
C CYS A 77 -23.97 3.87 1.43
N LEU A 78 -24.90 3.76 0.48
CA LEU A 78 -25.51 4.94 -0.15
C LEU A 78 -26.45 5.70 0.78
N SER A 79 -27.11 5.00 1.72
CA SER A 79 -28.11 5.63 2.59
C SER A 79 -27.57 6.83 3.39
N ALA A 80 -26.33 6.72 3.88
CA ALA A 80 -25.62 7.77 4.61
C ALA A 80 -24.69 8.61 3.71
N ASN A 81 -24.59 8.30 2.42
CA ASN A 81 -23.62 8.89 1.48
C ASN A 81 -24.25 9.20 0.12
N PRO A 82 -25.29 10.07 0.06
CA PRO A 82 -26.00 10.35 -1.19
C PRO A 82 -25.14 11.05 -2.26
N ASP A 83 -24.05 11.70 -1.84
CA ASP A 83 -23.11 12.38 -2.74
C ASP A 83 -21.98 11.45 -3.26
N HIS A 84 -22.03 10.16 -2.94
CA HIS A 84 -21.07 9.17 -3.44
C HIS A 84 -21.64 8.42 -4.65
N ASP A 85 -20.81 8.30 -5.69
CA ASP A 85 -21.13 7.49 -6.86
C ASP A 85 -20.79 6.02 -6.58
N MET A 86 -21.76 5.13 -6.74
CA MET A 86 -21.53 3.69 -6.65
C MET A 86 -21.28 3.10 -8.03
N GLN A 87 -20.13 2.45 -8.19
CA GLN A 87 -19.69 1.86 -9.44
C GLN A 87 -19.54 0.35 -9.29
N PHE A 88 -20.21 -0.39 -10.18
CA PHE A 88 -20.15 -1.85 -10.23
C PHE A 88 -19.42 -2.27 -11.50
N LEU A 89 -18.31 -3.00 -11.33
CA LEU A 89 -17.47 -3.44 -12.44
C LEU A 89 -17.83 -4.88 -12.83
N SER A 90 -18.27 -5.06 -14.07
CA SER A 90 -18.26 -6.37 -14.73
C SER A 90 -16.82 -6.82 -15.06
N ASP A 91 -16.66 -8.03 -15.58
CA ASP A 91 -15.34 -8.47 -16.07
C ASP A 91 -14.89 -7.66 -17.29
N ASP A 92 -15.83 -7.25 -18.15
CA ASP A 92 -15.56 -6.42 -19.33
C ASP A 92 -15.17 -5.00 -18.92
N ASP A 93 -15.90 -4.39 -17.98
CA ASP A 93 -15.54 -3.05 -17.46
C ASP A 93 -14.14 -3.05 -16.84
N ALA A 94 -13.81 -4.09 -16.08
CA ALA A 94 -12.49 -4.25 -15.48
C ALA A 94 -11.40 -4.43 -16.55
N ALA A 95 -11.65 -5.24 -17.57
CA ALA A 95 -10.71 -5.44 -18.67
C ALA A 95 -10.48 -4.13 -19.46
N ASP A 96 -11.55 -3.39 -19.76
CA ASP A 96 -11.48 -2.14 -20.51
C ASP A 96 -10.78 -1.03 -19.71
N PHE A 97 -11.06 -0.94 -18.41
CA PHE A 97 -10.34 -0.08 -17.48
C PHE A 97 -8.83 -0.37 -17.53
N VAL A 98 -8.42 -1.63 -17.28
CA VAL A 98 -7.00 -1.99 -17.22
C VAL A 98 -6.29 -1.71 -18.55
N ARG A 99 -6.91 -2.07 -19.67
CA ARG A 99 -6.35 -1.85 -21.01
C ARG A 99 -6.11 -0.36 -21.28
N THR A 100 -7.01 0.50 -20.82
CA THR A 100 -6.96 1.93 -21.08
C THR A 100 -5.99 2.63 -20.11
N ALA A 101 -6.18 2.45 -18.81
CA ALA A 101 -5.38 3.12 -17.78
C ALA A 101 -3.90 2.69 -17.80
N PHE A 102 -3.64 1.41 -18.06
CA PHE A 102 -2.29 0.83 -18.05
C PHE A 102 -1.75 0.55 -19.46
N ALA A 103 -2.29 1.20 -20.50
CA ALA A 103 -1.82 1.08 -21.89
C ALA A 103 -0.29 1.31 -22.03
N HIS A 104 0.27 2.16 -21.17
CA HIS A 104 1.68 2.53 -21.13
C HIS A 104 2.57 1.52 -20.36
N ARG A 105 1.98 0.46 -19.79
CA ARG A 105 2.64 -0.55 -18.95
C ARG A 105 2.41 -1.97 -19.50
N PRO A 106 3.13 -2.36 -20.56
CA PRO A 106 2.94 -3.67 -21.20
C PRO A 106 3.20 -4.84 -20.23
N ASP A 107 4.07 -4.67 -19.25
CA ASP A 107 4.35 -5.63 -18.18
C ASP A 107 3.14 -5.86 -17.26
N VAL A 108 2.43 -4.79 -16.90
CA VAL A 108 1.19 -4.85 -16.11
C VAL A 108 0.08 -5.49 -16.93
N LEU A 109 -0.08 -5.11 -18.21
CA LEU A 109 -1.09 -5.69 -19.10
C LEU A 109 -0.87 -7.18 -19.29
N ALA A 110 0.36 -7.60 -19.62
CA ALA A 110 0.70 -9.02 -19.79
C ALA A 110 0.42 -9.82 -18.52
N THR A 111 0.78 -9.26 -17.36
CA THR A 111 0.48 -9.89 -16.07
C THR A 111 -1.02 -10.02 -15.84
N TYR A 112 -1.77 -8.92 -15.93
CA TYR A 112 -3.20 -8.92 -15.61
C TYR A 112 -4.03 -9.82 -16.53
N PHE A 113 -3.78 -9.76 -17.84
CA PHE A 113 -4.55 -10.53 -18.81
C PHE A 113 -4.12 -11.99 -18.90
N GLY A 114 -2.85 -12.30 -18.58
CA GLY A 114 -2.38 -13.67 -18.55
C GLY A 114 -2.68 -14.42 -17.25
N LEU A 115 -3.05 -13.74 -16.16
CA LEU A 115 -3.35 -14.41 -14.89
C LEU A 115 -4.57 -15.34 -15.01
N ALA A 116 -4.34 -16.65 -14.91
CA ALA A 116 -5.39 -17.68 -14.82
C ALA A 116 -6.00 -17.82 -13.41
N LEU A 117 -5.46 -17.10 -12.41
CA LEU A 117 -5.86 -17.17 -11.01
C LEU A 117 -6.81 -16.02 -10.65
N PRO A 118 -8.13 -16.25 -10.50
CA PRO A 118 -9.10 -15.17 -10.33
C PRO A 118 -8.85 -14.30 -9.09
N ALA A 119 -8.41 -14.92 -7.97
CA ALA A 119 -8.10 -14.18 -6.75
C ALA A 119 -6.94 -13.18 -6.95
N VAL A 120 -5.84 -13.62 -7.57
CA VAL A 120 -4.67 -12.78 -7.86
C VAL A 120 -5.04 -11.66 -8.83
N ARG A 121 -5.83 -11.98 -9.85
CA ARG A 121 -6.31 -10.99 -10.82
C ARG A 121 -7.20 -9.94 -10.17
N LEU A 122 -8.09 -10.34 -9.26
CA LEU A 122 -8.97 -9.43 -8.51
C LEU A 122 -8.19 -8.53 -7.54
N ASP A 123 -7.19 -9.08 -6.85
CA ASP A 123 -6.29 -8.29 -6.00
C ASP A 123 -5.54 -7.25 -6.84
N LEU A 124 -4.94 -7.65 -7.97
CA LEU A 124 -4.23 -6.72 -8.85
C LEU A 124 -5.18 -5.64 -9.40
N LEU A 125 -6.40 -6.00 -9.81
CA LEU A 125 -7.41 -5.04 -10.29
C LEU A 125 -7.67 -3.95 -9.27
N ARG A 126 -7.96 -4.31 -8.00
CA ARG A 126 -8.34 -3.31 -7.00
C ARG A 126 -7.19 -2.34 -6.70
N TYR A 127 -5.95 -2.84 -6.68
CA TYR A 127 -4.79 -2.00 -6.42
C TYR A 127 -4.53 -1.03 -7.59
N MET A 128 -4.63 -1.52 -8.82
CA MET A 128 -4.51 -0.72 -10.03
C MET A 128 -5.61 0.36 -10.11
N LEU A 129 -6.86 -0.02 -9.82
CA LEU A 129 -7.99 0.89 -9.84
C LEU A 129 -7.84 2.01 -8.81
N LEU A 130 -7.47 1.67 -7.58
CA LEU A 130 -7.27 2.66 -6.53
C LEU A 130 -6.02 3.52 -6.75
N TYR A 131 -4.98 2.99 -7.39
CA TYR A 131 -3.84 3.80 -7.81
C TYR A 131 -4.24 4.83 -8.88
N ASP A 132 -4.97 4.41 -9.91
CA ASP A 132 -5.30 5.28 -11.05
C ASP A 132 -6.44 6.26 -10.74
N GLN A 133 -7.57 5.74 -10.23
CA GLN A 133 -8.80 6.49 -10.02
C GLN A 133 -9.00 6.93 -8.56
N GLY A 134 -8.35 6.27 -7.60
CA GLY A 134 -8.63 6.49 -6.17
C GLY A 134 -10.04 6.07 -5.77
N GLY A 135 -10.51 6.65 -4.66
CA GLY A 135 -11.83 6.39 -4.09
C GLY A 135 -11.80 5.28 -3.05
N LEU A 136 -12.96 4.64 -2.84
CA LEU A 136 -13.16 3.59 -1.85
C LEU A 136 -13.46 2.26 -2.56
N TRP A 137 -12.63 1.24 -2.34
CA TRP A 137 -12.97 -0.13 -2.73
C TRP A 137 -13.66 -0.85 -1.58
N LEU A 138 -14.82 -1.45 -1.85
CA LEU A 138 -15.53 -2.32 -0.92
C LEU A 138 -15.80 -3.69 -1.55
N GLY A 139 -15.47 -4.76 -0.83
CA GLY A 139 -15.82 -6.12 -1.23
C GLY A 139 -17.34 -6.32 -1.36
N ALA A 140 -17.77 -7.21 -2.25
CA ALA A 140 -19.20 -7.47 -2.50
C ALA A 140 -19.99 -7.91 -1.25
N GLY A 141 -19.31 -8.48 -0.26
CA GLY A 141 -19.90 -8.89 1.01
C GLY A 141 -19.97 -7.80 2.08
N VAL A 142 -19.65 -6.54 1.78
CA VAL A 142 -19.50 -5.48 2.78
C VAL A 142 -20.75 -4.62 2.88
N SER A 143 -21.18 -4.31 4.11
CA SER A 143 -22.15 -3.24 4.42
C SER A 143 -21.48 -2.08 5.15
N CYS A 144 -22.01 -0.87 5.00
CA CYS A 144 -21.58 0.28 5.77
C CYS A 144 -22.49 0.52 6.99
N SER A 145 -21.89 1.05 8.05
CA SER A 145 -22.63 1.60 9.19
C SER A 145 -23.24 2.97 8.87
N GLN A 146 -23.92 3.56 9.85
CA GLN A 146 -24.54 4.88 9.71
C GLN A 146 -23.54 6.05 9.71
N VAL A 147 -22.25 5.81 10.00
CA VAL A 147 -21.22 6.85 9.94
C VAL A 147 -20.92 7.19 8.48
N PRO A 148 -21.11 8.44 8.03
CA PRO A 148 -20.80 8.85 6.66
C PRO A 148 -19.34 8.59 6.29
N ILE A 149 -19.08 8.17 5.06
CA ILE A 149 -17.75 7.90 4.50
C ILE A 149 -16.85 9.14 4.56
N ASP A 150 -17.43 10.32 4.35
CA ASP A 150 -16.72 11.60 4.49
C ASP A 150 -16.18 11.84 5.91
N GLU A 151 -16.70 11.14 6.93
CA GLU A 151 -16.26 11.21 8.32
C GLU A 151 -15.34 10.04 8.72
N TRP A 152 -15.10 9.05 7.85
CA TRP A 152 -14.25 7.90 8.16
C TRP A 152 -12.80 8.30 8.44
N ILE A 153 -12.32 9.36 7.81
CA ILE A 153 -11.01 9.97 8.09
C ILE A 153 -11.22 11.13 9.05
N PRO A 154 -10.68 11.05 10.29
CA PRO A 154 -10.76 12.17 11.22
C PRO A 154 -10.19 13.46 10.62
N SER A 155 -10.86 14.58 10.85
CA SER A 155 -10.53 15.88 10.23
C SER A 155 -9.05 16.28 10.35
N GLN A 156 -8.40 15.96 11.47
CA GLN A 156 -6.98 16.24 11.70
C GLN A 156 -6.03 15.46 10.77
N TYR A 157 -6.49 14.38 10.13
CA TYR A 157 -5.72 13.55 9.21
C TYR A 157 -6.15 13.72 7.74
N ALA A 158 -7.24 14.44 7.47
CA ALA A 158 -7.84 14.53 6.13
C ALA A 158 -6.88 15.07 5.06
N SER A 159 -6.09 16.11 5.38
CA SER A 159 -5.14 16.70 4.43
C SER A 159 -3.94 15.79 4.14
N SER A 160 -3.53 14.99 5.12
CA SER A 160 -2.28 14.23 5.10
C SER A 160 -2.44 12.78 4.66
N THR A 161 -3.67 12.24 4.74
CA THR A 161 -3.97 10.86 4.34
C THR A 161 -3.98 10.73 2.81
N THR A 162 -3.21 9.77 2.30
CA THR A 162 -3.22 9.34 0.89
C THR A 162 -3.76 7.93 0.71
N LEU A 163 -3.76 7.15 1.78
CA LEU A 163 -4.25 5.78 1.83
C LEU A 163 -4.79 5.53 3.23
N MET A 164 -6.00 4.98 3.35
CA MET A 164 -6.59 4.52 4.59
C MET A 164 -6.90 3.03 4.50
N LEU A 165 -6.46 2.30 5.53
CA LEU A 165 -6.52 0.85 5.59
C LEU A 165 -7.18 0.40 6.90
N GLY A 166 -8.20 -0.45 6.74
CA GLY A 166 -8.71 -1.28 7.82
C GLY A 166 -7.77 -2.42 8.16
N ARG A 167 -7.98 -3.04 9.32
CA ARG A 167 -7.22 -4.21 9.77
C ARG A 167 -8.11 -5.45 9.79
N GLU A 168 -7.63 -6.53 9.18
CA GLU A 168 -8.36 -7.80 9.12
C GLU A 168 -7.92 -8.77 10.23
N SER A 169 -6.62 -8.81 10.51
CA SER A 169 -6.06 -9.65 11.58
C SER A 169 -4.99 -8.90 12.39
N ASP A 170 -5.00 -9.15 13.70
CA ASP A 170 -3.92 -8.81 14.62
C ASP A 170 -3.18 -10.08 15.05
N ALA A 171 -1.89 -9.96 15.35
CA ALA A 171 -1.18 -11.00 16.10
C ALA A 171 -1.81 -11.23 17.47
N GLY A 172 -2.40 -10.19 18.10
CA GLY A 172 -3.13 -10.31 19.37
C GLY A 172 -2.44 -11.26 20.36
N ARG A 173 -3.21 -12.24 20.89
CA ARG A 173 -2.77 -13.24 21.87
C ARG A 173 -1.98 -14.43 21.28
N ALA A 174 -1.98 -14.59 19.96
CA ALA A 174 -1.33 -15.70 19.27
C ALA A 174 -0.22 -15.13 18.38
N PRO A 175 1.05 -15.09 18.85
CA PRO A 175 2.16 -14.48 18.13
C PRO A 175 2.36 -14.99 16.70
N SER A 176 1.82 -16.18 16.39
CA SER A 176 1.84 -16.79 15.06
C SER A 176 0.81 -16.22 14.08
N THR A 177 -0.18 -15.44 14.53
CA THR A 177 -1.19 -14.86 13.65
C THR A 177 -0.57 -13.70 12.87
N PRO A 178 -0.58 -13.74 11.53
CA PRO A 178 -0.01 -12.67 10.72
C PRO A 178 -0.83 -11.39 10.86
N ARG A 179 -0.16 -10.26 11.09
CA ARG A 179 -0.75 -8.91 11.11
C ARG A 179 -1.03 -8.48 9.67
N ARG A 180 -2.29 -8.20 9.32
CA ARG A 180 -2.69 -7.92 7.93
C ARG A 180 -3.73 -6.82 7.84
N PHE A 181 -3.53 -5.92 6.87
CA PHE A 181 -4.55 -4.98 6.46
C PHE A 181 -5.67 -5.66 5.68
N ALA A 182 -6.88 -5.18 5.86
CA ALA A 182 -8.05 -5.63 5.13
C ALA A 182 -7.95 -5.20 3.66
N THR A 183 -8.13 -6.16 2.75
CA THR A 183 -8.16 -5.86 1.31
C THR A 183 -9.57 -5.63 0.77
N TRP A 184 -10.59 -5.92 1.59
CA TRP A 184 -11.99 -5.73 1.28
C TRP A 184 -12.50 -4.32 1.57
N GLY A 185 -11.66 -3.45 2.15
CA GLY A 185 -11.97 -2.05 2.46
C GLY A 185 -10.71 -1.20 2.40
N ILE A 186 -10.49 -0.53 1.27
CA ILE A 186 -9.31 0.31 1.03
C ILE A 186 -9.76 1.65 0.46
N MET A 187 -9.30 2.75 1.05
CA MET A 187 -9.60 4.09 0.55
C MET A 187 -8.31 4.80 0.15
N ALA A 188 -8.23 5.35 -1.06
CA ALA A 188 -6.99 5.93 -1.57
C ALA A 188 -7.21 7.22 -2.37
N LYS A 189 -6.23 8.12 -2.33
CA LYS A 189 -6.08 9.17 -3.33
C LYS A 189 -5.51 8.58 -4.62
N PRO A 190 -5.93 9.07 -5.80
CA PRO A 190 -5.28 8.69 -7.05
C PRO A 190 -3.80 9.13 -7.01
N GLY A 191 -2.93 8.31 -7.60
CA GLY A 191 -1.48 8.49 -7.59
C GLY A 191 -0.79 8.12 -6.26
N SER A 192 -1.47 7.43 -5.34
CA SER A 192 -0.85 7.00 -4.08
C SER A 192 0.40 6.13 -4.33
N PRO A 193 1.60 6.55 -3.86
CA PRO A 193 2.82 5.78 -4.08
C PRO A 193 2.77 4.41 -3.38
N HIS A 194 2.02 4.33 -2.27
CA HIS A 194 1.81 3.09 -1.54
C HIS A 194 0.97 2.09 -2.35
N MET A 195 -0.05 2.55 -3.08
CA MET A 195 -0.83 1.68 -3.96
C MET A 195 -0.02 1.23 -5.17
N LEU A 196 0.78 2.12 -5.76
CA LEU A 196 1.69 1.76 -6.84
C LEU A 196 2.69 0.68 -6.39
N ALA A 197 3.29 0.85 -5.21
CA ALA A 197 4.22 -0.13 -4.65
C ALA A 197 3.59 -1.53 -4.54
N VAL A 198 2.29 -1.62 -4.23
CA VAL A 198 1.57 -2.89 -4.16
C VAL A 198 1.37 -3.49 -5.56
N VAL A 199 1.00 -2.67 -6.56
CA VAL A 199 0.88 -3.09 -7.96
C VAL A 199 2.21 -3.66 -8.46
N GLU A 200 3.31 -2.93 -8.26
CA GLU A 200 4.65 -3.37 -8.67
C GLU A 200 5.07 -4.66 -7.96
N ASP A 201 4.79 -4.79 -6.66
CA ASP A 201 5.18 -5.96 -5.88
C ASP A 201 4.41 -7.23 -6.30
N VAL A 202 3.14 -7.09 -6.73
CA VAL A 202 2.35 -8.21 -7.30
C VAL A 202 2.88 -8.59 -8.69
N VAL A 203 3.14 -7.62 -9.56
CA VAL A 203 3.70 -7.88 -10.91
C VAL A 203 5.07 -8.56 -10.80
N ALA A 204 5.94 -8.05 -9.93
CA ALA A 204 7.23 -8.64 -9.65
C ALA A 204 7.11 -10.07 -9.10
N ALA A 205 6.13 -10.34 -8.23
CA ALA A 205 5.90 -11.68 -7.70
C ALA A 205 5.53 -12.68 -8.79
N VAL A 206 4.66 -12.30 -9.72
CA VAL A 206 4.30 -13.15 -10.87
C VAL A 206 5.51 -13.41 -11.75
N GLN A 207 6.29 -12.37 -12.08
CA GLN A 207 7.51 -12.51 -12.88
C GLN A 207 8.57 -13.40 -12.21
N GLN A 208 8.76 -13.25 -10.90
CA GLN A 208 9.67 -14.09 -10.11
C GLN A 208 9.20 -15.55 -10.09
N THR A 209 7.90 -15.80 -9.96
CA THR A 209 7.34 -17.16 -10.06
C THR A 209 7.60 -17.75 -11.44
N MET A 210 7.39 -16.99 -12.52
CA MET A 210 7.70 -17.45 -13.88
C MET A 210 9.18 -17.79 -14.03
N GLN A 211 10.08 -16.93 -13.55
CA GLN A 211 11.52 -17.18 -13.61
C GLN A 211 11.93 -18.42 -12.82
N PHE A 212 11.40 -18.59 -11.61
CA PHE A 212 11.72 -19.71 -10.73
C PHE A 212 11.31 -21.06 -11.33
N TYR A 213 10.14 -21.12 -11.99
CA TYR A 213 9.63 -22.33 -12.62
C TYR A 213 9.98 -22.47 -14.11
N GLY A 214 10.69 -21.50 -14.71
CA GLY A 214 11.05 -21.51 -16.12
C GLY A 214 9.84 -21.44 -17.06
N LEU A 215 8.87 -20.57 -16.75
CA LEU A 215 7.64 -20.41 -17.52
C LEU A 215 7.78 -19.31 -18.58
N ASP A 216 7.33 -19.61 -19.79
CA ASP A 216 7.36 -18.67 -20.93
C ASP A 216 6.12 -17.75 -20.99
N ALA A 217 5.09 -18.02 -20.19
CA ALA A 217 3.81 -17.31 -20.24
C ALA A 217 3.14 -17.21 -18.85
N VAL A 218 2.42 -16.13 -18.58
CA VAL A 218 1.77 -15.86 -17.28
C VAL A 218 0.61 -16.83 -17.03
N GLU A 219 -0.06 -17.27 -18.08
CA GLU A 219 -1.18 -18.22 -18.08
C GLU A 219 -0.78 -19.58 -17.48
N ASN A 220 0.52 -19.90 -17.51
CA ASN A 220 1.06 -21.13 -16.94
C ASN A 220 1.34 -21.02 -15.43
N VAL A 221 1.14 -19.85 -14.81
CA VAL A 221 1.25 -19.69 -13.36
C VAL A 221 0.04 -20.33 -12.69
N THR A 222 0.29 -21.36 -11.89
CA THR A 222 -0.77 -22.13 -11.21
C THR A 222 -0.84 -21.82 -9.72
N ALA A 223 -1.98 -22.16 -9.08
CA ALA A 223 -2.18 -21.95 -7.64
C ALA A 223 -1.12 -22.69 -6.80
N ALA A 224 -0.66 -23.85 -7.26
CA ALA A 224 0.40 -24.62 -6.59
C ALA A 224 1.75 -23.89 -6.59
N MET A 225 2.01 -23.05 -7.60
CA MET A 225 3.24 -22.25 -7.72
C MET A 225 3.17 -20.97 -6.88
N THR A 226 1.98 -20.41 -6.69
CA THR A 226 1.77 -19.18 -5.91
C THR A 226 1.62 -19.42 -4.41
N GLY A 227 1.20 -20.62 -4.01
CA GLY A 227 0.90 -20.94 -2.61
C GLY A 227 -0.34 -20.21 -2.10
N ASP A 228 -0.28 -19.70 -0.87
CA ASP A 228 -1.38 -18.95 -0.25
C ASP A 228 -1.63 -17.61 -0.98
N ALA A 229 -2.81 -17.47 -1.58
CA ALA A 229 -3.23 -16.24 -2.27
C ALA A 229 -3.19 -15.01 -1.36
N ALA A 230 -3.50 -15.14 -0.07
CA ALA A 230 -3.45 -14.03 0.87
C ALA A 230 -2.01 -13.53 1.07
N ALA A 231 -1.02 -14.42 0.98
CA ALA A 231 0.39 -14.07 1.04
C ALA A 231 0.95 -13.63 -0.33
N PHE A 232 0.42 -14.18 -1.42
CA PHE A 232 0.91 -13.96 -2.78
C PHE A 232 0.41 -12.68 -3.43
N SER A 233 -0.82 -12.23 -3.19
CA SER A 233 -1.36 -10.99 -3.77
C SER A 233 -2.33 -10.26 -2.84
N GLY A 234 -2.90 -10.98 -1.87
CA GLY A 234 -3.91 -10.44 -0.97
C GLY A 234 -3.34 -9.69 0.25
N PRO A 235 -4.02 -9.79 1.42
CA PRO A 235 -3.73 -9.00 2.61
C PRO A 235 -2.28 -9.00 3.08
N GLY A 236 -1.59 -10.14 3.02
CA GLY A 236 -0.20 -10.27 3.42
C GLY A 236 0.75 -9.52 2.50
N ARG A 237 0.49 -9.52 1.18
CA ARG A 237 1.33 -8.77 0.24
C ARG A 237 1.07 -7.27 0.30
N LEU A 238 -0.21 -6.87 0.33
CA LEU A 238 -0.61 -5.47 0.56
C LEU A 238 0.14 -4.89 1.77
N THR A 239 0.09 -5.59 2.90
CA THR A 239 0.73 -5.16 4.15
C THR A 239 2.24 -4.96 3.98
N ARG A 240 2.96 -5.94 3.42
CA ARG A 240 4.41 -5.83 3.25
C ARG A 240 4.81 -4.74 2.27
N ALA A 241 4.09 -4.58 1.15
CA ALA A 241 4.39 -3.58 0.15
C ALA A 241 4.13 -2.16 0.67
N VAL A 242 3.03 -1.94 1.41
CA VAL A 242 2.74 -0.65 2.05
C VAL A 242 3.76 -0.31 3.13
N VAL A 243 4.12 -1.27 4.00
CA VAL A 243 5.15 -1.05 5.03
C VAL A 243 6.50 -0.69 4.38
N ARG A 244 6.95 -1.46 3.38
CA ARG A 244 8.18 -1.14 2.64
C ARG A 244 8.14 0.27 2.03
N SER A 245 7.02 0.63 1.40
CA SER A 245 6.83 1.95 0.80
C SER A 245 6.84 3.08 1.84
N LEU A 246 6.28 2.86 3.03
CA LEU A 246 6.38 3.78 4.16
C LEU A 246 7.81 3.96 4.63
N GLU A 247 8.56 2.86 4.80
CA GLU A 247 9.96 2.89 5.23
C GLU A 247 10.84 3.68 4.27
N GLU A 248 10.66 3.45 2.96
CA GLU A 248 11.34 4.18 1.90
C GLU A 248 11.01 5.68 1.91
N THR A 249 9.72 6.02 2.10
CA THR A 249 9.26 7.42 2.11
C THR A 249 9.72 8.16 3.36
N MET A 250 9.77 7.48 4.51
CA MET A 250 10.12 8.08 5.80
C MET A 250 11.62 8.04 6.10
N GLY A 251 12.39 7.22 5.37
CA GLY A 251 13.82 7.04 5.60
C GLY A 251 14.16 6.36 6.93
N ARG A 252 13.24 5.55 7.45
CA ARG A 252 13.39 4.77 8.69
C ARG A 252 12.59 3.48 8.63
N GLU A 253 12.97 2.49 9.43
CA GLU A 253 12.14 1.31 9.65
C GLU A 253 10.81 1.69 10.33
N VAL A 254 9.75 0.96 9.99
CA VAL A 254 8.43 1.10 10.60
C VAL A 254 8.26 -0.08 11.55
N ASP A 255 8.10 0.22 12.84
CA ASP A 255 7.86 -0.85 13.81
C ASP A 255 6.53 -1.53 13.47
N GLY A 256 6.50 -2.87 13.54
CA GLY A 256 5.29 -3.63 13.31
C GLY A 256 4.14 -3.13 14.19
N ASP A 257 4.42 -2.73 15.44
CA ASP A 257 3.40 -2.20 16.34
C ASP A 257 2.84 -0.84 15.88
N GLU A 258 3.58 -0.06 15.08
CA GLU A 258 3.06 1.20 14.53
C GLU A 258 1.84 1.01 13.63
N VAL A 259 1.74 -0.14 12.97
CA VAL A 259 0.69 -0.46 11.99
C VAL A 259 -0.27 -1.55 12.46
N SER A 260 0.04 -2.25 13.56
CA SER A 260 -0.69 -3.46 13.93
C SER A 260 -1.20 -3.51 15.36
N THR A 261 -0.81 -2.61 16.27
CA THR A 261 -1.41 -2.52 17.62
C THR A 261 -2.16 -1.20 17.79
N VAL A 262 -2.92 -0.85 16.75
CA VAL A 262 -3.62 0.43 16.63
C VAL A 262 -5.05 0.29 17.19
N LEU A 263 -5.31 0.98 18.31
CA LEU A 263 -6.61 1.04 19.00
C LEU A 263 -7.45 2.26 18.58
N MET A 264 -6.79 3.32 18.11
CA MET A 264 -7.40 4.56 17.61
C MET A 264 -6.78 4.93 16.26
N PRO A 265 -7.48 5.65 15.36
CA PRO A 265 -6.94 6.03 14.05
C PRO A 265 -5.55 6.66 14.17
N LYS A 266 -4.57 6.06 13.49
CA LYS A 266 -3.16 6.45 13.58
C LYS A 266 -2.59 6.72 12.18
N LEU A 267 -2.11 7.93 11.98
CA LEU A 267 -1.41 8.30 10.75
C LEU A 267 0.07 7.92 10.86
N VAL A 268 0.54 7.05 9.96
CA VAL A 268 1.96 6.68 9.80
C VAL A 268 2.41 7.21 8.43
N GLY A 269 3.24 8.25 8.42
CA GLY A 269 3.54 8.98 7.19
C GLY A 269 2.26 9.53 6.54
N HIS A 270 1.86 8.96 5.41
CA HIS A 270 0.64 9.31 4.67
C HIS A 270 -0.41 8.20 4.64
N VAL A 271 -0.22 7.16 5.45
CA VAL A 271 -1.13 6.00 5.56
C VAL A 271 -1.88 6.10 6.89
N LEU A 272 -3.20 6.23 6.83
CA LEU A 272 -4.06 6.18 8.00
C LEU A 272 -4.43 4.72 8.31
N VAL A 273 -3.95 4.22 9.42
CA VAL A 273 -4.30 2.90 9.93
C VAL A 273 -5.52 3.01 10.83
N MET A 274 -6.58 2.32 10.46
CA MET A 274 -7.82 2.27 11.23
C MET A 274 -7.79 1.09 12.22
N PRO A 275 -8.42 1.25 13.40
CA PRO A 275 -8.51 0.16 14.35
C PRO A 275 -9.37 -0.99 13.80
N ARG A 276 -9.13 -2.19 14.31
CA ARG A 276 -9.82 -3.41 13.85
C ARG A 276 -11.35 -3.29 13.98
N CYS A 277 -11.84 -2.66 15.04
CA CYS A 277 -13.28 -2.47 15.27
C CYS A 277 -13.98 -1.61 14.21
N SER A 278 -13.24 -0.73 13.50
CA SER A 278 -13.79 0.05 12.39
C SER A 278 -14.08 -0.81 11.15
N PHE A 279 -13.39 -1.94 10.99
CA PHE A 279 -13.52 -2.87 9.86
C PHE A 279 -13.81 -4.29 10.39
N ALA A 280 -15.05 -4.50 10.81
CA ALA A 280 -15.49 -5.72 11.49
C ALA A 280 -15.89 -6.83 10.51
N THR A 281 -15.95 -8.06 11.00
CA THR A 281 -16.60 -9.19 10.32
C THR A 281 -17.89 -9.58 11.03
N SER A 282 -18.85 -10.16 10.31
CA SER A 282 -20.16 -10.59 10.87
C SER A 282 -20.04 -11.67 11.96
N VAL A 283 -18.91 -12.38 12.02
CA VAL A 283 -18.60 -13.38 13.05
C VAL A 283 -18.16 -12.72 14.38
N GLY A 284 -18.03 -11.39 14.40
CA GLY A 284 -17.70 -10.61 15.58
C GLY A 284 -16.20 -10.53 15.87
N LEU A 285 -15.83 -9.64 16.79
CA LEU A 285 -14.50 -9.61 17.40
C LEU A 285 -14.48 -10.59 18.57
N SER A 286 -13.40 -11.35 18.72
CA SER A 286 -13.20 -12.24 19.87
C SER A 286 -12.14 -11.67 20.81
N GLY A 287 -12.52 -11.36 22.06
CA GLY A 287 -11.61 -10.91 23.13
C GLY A 287 -11.58 -9.40 23.38
N ASP A 288 -10.56 -8.93 24.11
CA ASP A 288 -10.31 -7.54 24.58
C ASP A 288 -10.14 -6.48 23.46
N ASP A 289 -10.52 -6.82 22.22
CA ASP A 289 -10.55 -5.94 21.04
C ASP A 289 -11.80 -5.02 21.02
N GLU A 290 -12.73 -5.21 21.96
CA GLU A 290 -13.79 -4.24 22.28
C GLU A 290 -13.21 -3.13 23.18
N GLU A 291 -12.42 -2.21 22.61
CA GLU A 291 -12.23 -0.93 23.28
C GLU A 291 -13.44 -0.02 23.03
N PRO A 292 -14.13 0.46 24.08
CA PRO A 292 -15.33 1.25 23.95
C PRO A 292 -14.98 2.65 23.43
N GLY A 293 -15.43 2.98 22.21
CA GLY A 293 -15.44 4.37 21.76
C GLY A 293 -15.36 4.61 20.26
N MET A 294 -14.88 3.65 19.46
CA MET A 294 -14.82 3.80 18.00
C MET A 294 -16.00 3.10 17.31
N PRO A 295 -16.71 3.77 16.41
CA PRO A 295 -17.78 3.14 15.66
C PRO A 295 -17.22 2.14 14.65
N THR A 296 -17.94 1.03 14.45
CA THR A 296 -17.77 0.21 13.25
C THR A 296 -18.16 1.05 12.04
N LEU A 297 -17.29 1.11 11.03
CA LEU A 297 -17.52 1.87 9.80
C LEU A 297 -18.05 0.95 8.69
N ALA A 298 -17.48 -0.24 8.59
CA ALA A 298 -17.87 -1.27 7.63
C ALA A 298 -17.82 -2.67 8.24
N THR A 299 -18.72 -3.54 7.76
CA THR A 299 -18.82 -4.93 8.20
C THR A 299 -18.77 -5.87 6.99
N LEU A 300 -17.80 -6.78 6.98
CA LEU A 300 -17.73 -7.88 6.03
C LEU A 300 -18.60 -9.05 6.49
N HIS A 301 -19.57 -9.45 5.67
CA HIS A 301 -20.43 -10.60 5.90
C HIS A 301 -19.84 -11.85 5.24
N LEU A 302 -19.31 -12.75 6.07
CA LEU A 302 -18.73 -14.05 5.68
C LEU A 302 -19.80 -15.12 5.41
#